data_AF-A0AAV3B121-F1
#
_entry.id   AF-A0AAV3B121-F1
#
_cell.length_a   1.000
_cell.length_b   1.000
_cell.length_c   1.000
_cell.angle_alpha   90.00
_cell.angle_beta   90.00
_cell.angle_gamma   90.00
#
_symmetry.space_group_name_H-M   'P 1'
#
loop_
_entity.id
_entity.type
_entity.pdbx_description
1 polymer ?
#
loop_
_entity_poly.entity_id
_entity_poly.type
_entity_poly.pdbx_seq_one_letter_code
_entity_poly.pdbx_strand_id
1 'polypeptide(L)'
;ALLVEDSDKFDIFSPSDREQFLFQLFKHLCLGGAVCQFEDVISPYLDTTKSMYKELLSVQKDPETKQINILSSVFKVFAYDEYGMCYPSTQPHEQTFAYLVVDPLKRHVTVLYHCFGGGIF
;
A
#
# COMPACT_ATOMS: atom_id res chain seq x y z
N ALA A 1 9.33 -14.57 -0.72
CA ALA A 1 10.03 -13.30 -1.00
C ALA A 1 9.36 -12.07 -0.37
N LEU A 2 8.05 -11.83 -0.52
CA LEU A 2 7.43 -10.59 0.02
C LEU A 2 7.45 -10.48 1.56
N LEU A 3 7.32 -11.61 2.27
CA LEU A 3 7.37 -11.71 3.74
C LEU A 3 8.49 -12.62 4.26
N VAL A 4 9.01 -13.50 3.42
CA VAL A 4 9.95 -14.56 3.82
C VAL A 4 11.37 -14.02 3.70
N GLU A 5 11.93 -13.57 4.83
CA GLU A 5 13.27 -12.98 4.93
C GLU A 5 14.37 -13.94 4.46
N ASP A 6 14.25 -15.23 4.79
CA ASP A 6 15.21 -16.27 4.42
C ASP A 6 15.16 -16.69 2.93
N SER A 7 14.32 -16.03 2.12
CA SER A 7 14.23 -16.33 0.69
C SER A 7 15.39 -15.68 -0.05
N ASP A 8 16.05 -16.42 -0.95
CA ASP A 8 17.10 -15.88 -1.85
C ASP A 8 16.66 -14.65 -2.68
N LYS A 9 15.35 -14.43 -2.77
CA LYS A 9 14.71 -13.35 -3.53
C LYS A 9 14.24 -12.18 -2.64
N PHE A 10 14.44 -12.22 -1.33
CA PHE A 10 13.98 -11.18 -0.41
C PHE A 10 14.69 -9.85 -0.65
N ASP A 11 16.01 -9.88 -0.86
CA ASP A 11 16.86 -8.69 -1.03
C ASP A 11 16.88 -8.14 -2.46
N ILE A 12 15.99 -8.59 -3.34
CA ILE A 12 15.82 -8.00 -4.68
C ILE A 12 15.44 -6.51 -4.58
N PHE A 13 14.67 -6.15 -3.54
CA PHE A 13 14.31 -4.77 -3.24
C PHE A 13 15.03 -4.30 -1.98
N SER A 14 15.64 -3.12 -2.04
CA SER A 14 16.28 -2.52 -0.88
C SER A 14 15.26 -2.22 0.23
N PRO A 15 15.69 -2.09 1.50
CA PRO A 15 14.78 -1.69 2.58
C PRO A 15 13.99 -0.41 2.26
N SER A 16 14.66 0.58 1.66
CA SER A 16 14.01 1.83 1.23
C SER A 16 12.98 1.62 0.12
N ASP A 17 13.22 0.72 -0.83
CA ASP A 17 12.23 0.40 -1.87
C ASP A 17 10.99 -0.25 -1.27
N ARG A 18 11.19 -1.09 -0.26
CA ARG A 18 10.10 -1.78 0.42
C ARG A 18 9.22 -0.83 1.23
N GLU A 19 9.76 0.31 1.67
CA GLU A 19 8.99 1.37 2.34
C GLU A 19 8.17 2.24 1.37
N GLN A 20 8.51 2.24 0.08
CA GLN A 20 7.78 3.03 -0.91
C GLN A 20 6.32 2.60 -1.03
N PHE A 21 5.42 3.58 -1.18
CA PHE A 21 3.98 3.31 -1.29
C PHE A 21 3.62 2.37 -2.44
N LEU A 22 4.31 2.47 -3.57
CA LEU A 22 4.09 1.57 -4.72
C LEU A 22 4.36 0.10 -4.36
N PHE A 23 5.44 -0.16 -3.62
CA PHE A 23 5.77 -1.50 -3.16
C PHE A 23 4.74 -1.99 -2.14
N GLN A 24 4.36 -1.14 -1.18
CA GLN A 24 3.35 -1.48 -0.18
C GLN A 24 2.00 -1.82 -0.83
N LEU A 25 1.56 -1.05 -1.83
CA LEU A 25 0.34 -1.31 -2.58
C LEU A 25 0.39 -2.65 -3.30
N PHE A 26 1.50 -2.93 -4.00
CA PHE A 26 1.71 -4.22 -4.66
C PHE A 26 1.70 -5.39 -3.66
N LYS A 27 2.42 -5.24 -2.54
CA LYS A 27 2.46 -6.22 -1.45
C LYS A 27 1.04 -6.50 -0.94
N HIS A 28 0.23 -5.47 -0.71
CA HIS A 28 -1.14 -5.63 -0.24
C HIS A 28 -2.03 -6.39 -1.22
N LEU A 29 -1.86 -6.17 -2.52
CA LEU A 29 -2.60 -6.93 -3.52
C LEU A 29 -2.14 -8.39 -3.61
N CYS A 30 -0.83 -8.65 -3.52
CA CYS A 30 -0.27 -9.99 -3.72
C CYS A 30 -0.37 -10.95 -2.54
N LEU A 31 -0.39 -10.45 -1.29
CA LEU A 31 -0.44 -11.36 -0.13
C LEU A 31 -1.80 -12.06 0.02
N GLY A 32 -2.86 -11.51 -0.58
CA GLY A 32 -4.18 -12.13 -0.61
C GLY A 32 -4.87 -12.21 0.76
N GLY A 33 -5.82 -13.13 0.87
CA GLY A 33 -6.67 -13.34 2.03
C GLY A 33 -6.34 -14.60 2.84
N ALA A 34 -7.26 -15.03 3.70
CA ALA A 34 -7.08 -16.21 4.56
C ALA A 34 -7.05 -17.55 3.80
N VAL A 35 -7.45 -17.55 2.53
CA VAL A 35 -7.45 -18.73 1.66
C VAL A 35 -6.20 -18.76 0.81
N CYS A 36 -5.51 -19.90 0.80
CA CYS A 36 -4.28 -20.15 0.06
C CYS A 36 -4.57 -20.31 -1.45
N GLN A 37 -4.99 -19.22 -2.10
CA GLN A 37 -5.15 -19.17 -3.55
C GLN A 37 -3.77 -18.95 -4.17
N PHE A 38 -3.14 -20.05 -4.57
CA PHE A 38 -1.88 -19.98 -5.31
C PHE A 38 -2.14 -19.39 -6.71
N GLU A 39 -1.27 -18.48 -7.12
CA GLU A 39 -1.34 -17.79 -8.41
C GLU A 39 0.01 -17.81 -9.10
N ASP A 40 0.03 -18.22 -10.37
CA ASP A 40 1.23 -18.28 -11.21
C ASP A 40 1.43 -17.01 -12.05
N VAL A 41 0.39 -16.18 -12.17
CA VAL A 41 0.39 -15.03 -13.09
C VAL A 41 0.49 -13.73 -12.30
N ILE A 42 1.65 -13.07 -12.41
CA ILE A 42 1.91 -11.78 -11.72
C ILE A 42 1.32 -10.57 -12.45
N SER A 43 1.07 -10.65 -13.76
CA SER A 43 0.66 -9.50 -14.58
C SER A 43 -0.59 -8.77 -14.07
N PRO A 44 -1.69 -9.45 -13.66
CA PRO A 44 -2.86 -8.78 -13.11
C PRO A 44 -2.56 -7.94 -11.88
N TYR A 45 -1.66 -8.40 -11.00
CA TYR A 45 -1.24 -7.65 -9.81
C TYR A 45 -0.44 -6.41 -10.19
N LEU A 46 0.48 -6.51 -11.14
CA LEU A 46 1.27 -5.37 -11.62
C LEU A 46 0.40 -4.32 -12.29
N ASP A 47 -0.51 -4.73 -13.15
CA ASP A 47 -1.40 -3.83 -13.87
C ASP A 47 -2.39 -3.13 -12.91
N THR A 48 -2.96 -3.89 -11.97
CA THR A 48 -3.86 -3.34 -10.94
C THR A 48 -3.13 -2.38 -10.03
N THR A 49 -1.93 -2.74 -9.54
CA THR A 49 -1.08 -1.86 -8.72
C THR A 49 -0.81 -0.55 -9.45
N LYS A 50 -0.41 -0.63 -10.73
CA LYS A 50 -0.11 0.53 -11.56
C LYS A 50 -1.33 1.41 -11.77
N SER A 51 -2.51 0.82 -11.98
CA SER A 51 -3.77 1.55 -12.15
C SER A 51 -4.13 2.28 -10.86
N MET A 52 -4.17 1.56 -9.73
CA MET A 52 -4.48 2.13 -8.42
C MET A 52 -3.50 3.24 -8.02
N TYR A 53 -2.20 3.05 -8.24
CA TYR A 53 -1.20 4.06 -7.94
C TYR A 53 -1.43 5.36 -8.71
N LYS A 54 -1.78 5.27 -10.00
CA LYS A 54 -2.08 6.44 -10.86
C LYS A 54 -3.40 7.12 -10.51
N GLU A 55 -4.37 6.39 -9.99
CA GLU A 55 -5.65 6.96 -9.56
C GLU A 55 -5.53 7.66 -8.20
N LEU A 56 -4.77 7.08 -7.27
CA LEU A 56 -4.60 7.60 -5.93
C LEU A 56 -3.71 8.85 -5.89
N LEU A 57 -2.65 8.90 -6.70
CA LEU A 57 -1.65 9.97 -6.64
C LEU A 57 -1.77 10.95 -7.79
N SER A 58 -1.63 12.23 -7.46
CA SER A 58 -1.47 13.30 -8.44
C SER A 58 0.00 13.61 -8.65
N VAL A 59 0.36 13.80 -9.92
CA VAL A 59 1.70 14.20 -10.35
C VAL A 59 1.64 15.48 -11.15
N GLN A 60 2.72 16.25 -11.12
CA GLN A 60 2.88 17.43 -11.96
C GLN A 60 4.25 17.41 -12.62
N LYS A 61 4.26 17.80 -13.89
CA LYS A 61 5.50 18.04 -14.61
C LYS A 61 5.98 19.45 -14.33
N ASP A 62 7.19 19.57 -13.83
CA ASP A 62 7.87 20.85 -13.66
C ASP A 62 8.07 21.52 -15.03
N PRO A 63 7.62 22.78 -15.21
CA PRO A 63 7.71 23.46 -16.49
C PRO A 63 9.16 23.76 -16.91
N GLU A 64 10.08 23.96 -15.96
CA GLU A 64 11.48 24.29 -16.22
C GLU A 64 12.31 23.01 -16.35
N THR A 65 12.30 22.16 -15.32
CA THR A 65 13.18 20.98 -15.25
C THR A 65 12.66 19.80 -16.06
N LYS A 66 11.38 19.84 -16.48
CA LYS A 66 10.64 18.74 -17.14
C LYS A 66 10.52 17.46 -16.30
N GLN A 67 10.92 17.48 -15.03
CA GLN A 67 10.80 16.34 -14.12
C GLN A 67 9.36 16.16 -13.66
N ILE A 68 8.98 14.92 -13.37
CA ILE A 68 7.66 14.59 -12.83
C ILE A 68 7.78 14.47 -11.32
N ASN A 69 7.05 15.32 -10.61
CA ASN A 69 7.01 15.34 -9.16
C ASN A 69 5.67 14.82 -8.67
N ILE A 70 5.69 14.03 -7.59
CA ILE A 70 4.48 13.60 -6.89
C ILE A 70 4.02 14.76 -6.00
N LEU A 71 2.75 15.14 -6.13
CA LEU A 71 2.15 16.20 -5.33
C LEU A 71 1.39 15.67 -4.12
N SER A 72 0.80 14.48 -4.26
CA SER A 72 0.06 13.84 -3.18
C SER A 72 0.99 13.38 -2.05
N SER A 73 0.56 13.56 -0.82
CA SER A 73 1.25 13.04 0.36
C SER A 73 0.51 11.80 0.87
N VAL A 74 1.24 10.73 1.17
CA VAL A 74 0.67 9.45 1.64
C VAL A 74 1.10 9.20 3.07
N PHE A 75 0.14 8.94 3.95
CA PHE A 75 0.38 8.63 5.36
C PHE A 75 -0.18 7.27 5.68
N LYS A 76 0.65 6.37 6.21
CA LYS A 76 0.16 5.16 6.88
C LYS A 76 -0.26 5.55 8.30
N VAL A 77 -1.54 5.37 8.63
CA VAL A 77 -2.11 5.90 9.87
C VAL A 77 -2.53 4.78 10.82
N PHE A 78 -2.35 5.07 12.10
CA PHE A 78 -2.72 4.20 13.22
C PHE A 78 -3.32 5.07 14.32
N ALA A 79 -4.31 4.56 15.04
CA ALA A 79 -4.85 5.22 16.23
C ALA A 79 -4.78 4.27 17.43
N TYR A 80 -4.60 4.85 18.62
CA TYR A 80 -4.44 4.14 19.87
C TYR A 80 -5.42 4.66 20.91
N ASP A 81 -5.96 3.77 21.73
CA ASP A 81 -6.75 4.05 22.92
C ASP A 81 -6.09 3.43 24.17
N GLU A 82 -6.82 3.39 25.29
CA GLU A 82 -6.34 2.84 26.57
C GLU A 82 -5.96 1.34 26.50
N TYR A 83 -6.46 0.61 25.51
CA TYR A 83 -6.26 -0.83 25.33
C TYR A 83 -5.25 -1.16 24.22
N GLY A 84 -4.71 -0.15 23.53
CA GLY A 84 -3.70 -0.32 22.47
C GLY A 84 -4.16 0.23 21.13
N MET A 85 -3.66 -0.35 20.03
CA MET A 85 -4.04 0.09 18.68
C MET A 85 -5.51 -0.25 18.43
N CYS A 86 -6.34 0.74 18.09
CA CYS A 86 -7.77 0.56 17.79
C CYS A 86 -8.11 0.78 16.31
N TYR A 87 -7.23 1.43 15.56
CA TYR A 87 -7.34 1.63 14.12
C TYR A 87 -5.98 1.34 13.44
N PRO A 88 -5.92 0.60 12.31
CA PRO A 88 -7.04 0.13 11.48
C PRO A 88 -7.86 -1.03 12.07
N SER A 89 -7.29 -1.75 13.03
CA SER A 89 -7.91 -2.85 13.78
C SER A 89 -7.16 -3.06 15.10
N THR A 90 -7.80 -3.72 16.06
CA THR A 90 -7.17 -4.18 17.30
C THR A 90 -6.30 -5.42 17.12
N GLN A 91 -6.43 -6.11 15.99
CA GLN A 91 -5.62 -7.29 15.66
C GLN A 91 -4.55 -6.92 14.62
N PRO A 92 -3.25 -6.92 15.00
CA PRO A 92 -2.18 -6.63 14.07
C PRO A 92 -2.06 -7.76 13.03
N HIS A 93 -1.98 -7.38 11.76
CA HIS A 93 -1.79 -8.31 10.65
C HIS A 93 -1.16 -7.57 9.47
N GLU A 94 -0.35 -8.25 8.65
CA GLU A 94 0.33 -7.66 7.48
C GLU A 94 -0.64 -7.08 6.44
N GLN A 95 -1.83 -7.68 6.35
CA GLN A 95 -2.95 -7.21 5.52
C GLN A 95 -3.85 -6.18 6.22
N THR A 96 -3.59 -5.79 7.47
CA THR A 96 -4.36 -4.73 8.13
C THR A 96 -3.65 -3.40 7.96
N PHE A 97 -4.26 -2.46 7.24
CA PHE A 97 -3.65 -1.16 6.94
C PHE A 97 -4.69 -0.05 6.72
N ALA A 98 -4.25 1.18 6.92
CA ALA A 98 -4.95 2.37 6.50
C ALA A 98 -3.96 3.40 5.96
N TYR A 99 -4.23 3.89 4.75
CA TYR A 99 -3.49 4.97 4.13
C TYR A 99 -4.41 6.17 3.91
N LEU A 100 -3.93 7.35 4.29
CA LEU A 100 -4.52 8.63 3.91
C LEU A 100 -3.69 9.22 2.79
N VAL A 101 -4.32 9.43 1.64
CA VAL A 101 -3.71 10.06 0.48
C VAL A 101 -4.28 11.47 0.36
N VAL A 102 -3.47 12.46 0.69
CA VAL A 102 -3.85 13.87 0.68
C VAL A 102 -3.43 14.50 -0.65
N ASP A 103 -4.40 14.99 -1.41
CA ASP A 103 -4.16 15.74 -2.64
C ASP A 103 -4.40 17.25 -2.37
N PRO A 104 -3.33 18.06 -2.28
CA PRO A 104 -3.47 19.47 -1.95
C PRO A 104 -4.11 20.29 -3.08
N LEU A 105 -3.99 19.86 -4.34
CA LEU A 105 -4.58 20.58 -5.48
C LEU A 105 -6.08 20.33 -5.59
N LYS A 106 -6.48 19.06 -5.44
CA LYS A 106 -7.91 18.68 -5.44
C LYS A 106 -8.60 19.01 -4.13
N ARG A 107 -7.84 19.31 -3.06
CA ARG A 107 -8.33 19.49 -1.68
C ARG A 107 -9.12 18.27 -1.19
N HIS A 108 -8.71 17.08 -1.62
CA HIS A 108 -9.36 15.82 -1.30
C HIS A 108 -8.42 14.94 -0.48
N VAL A 109 -9.01 14.14 0.40
CA VAL A 109 -8.30 13.06 1.10
C VAL A 109 -8.98 11.75 0.72
N THR A 110 -8.21 10.84 0.14
CA THR A 110 -8.66 9.48 -0.18
C THR A 110 -8.18 8.52 0.91
N VAL A 111 -9.08 7.67 1.39
CA VAL A 111 -8.76 6.63 2.38
C VAL A 111 -8.67 5.29 1.67
N LEU A 112 -7.52 4.63 1.76
CA LEU A 112 -7.34 3.24 1.36
C LEU A 112 -7.20 2.38 2.63
N TYR A 113 -8.21 1.57 2.92
CA TYR A 113 -8.34 0.83 4.17
C TYR A 113 -8.62 -0.65 3.92
N HIS A 114 -8.00 -1.50 4.72
CA HIS A 114 -8.33 -2.92 4.81
C HIS A 114 -8.09 -3.43 6.23
N CYS A 115 -9.00 -4.27 6.72
CA CYS A 115 -8.85 -5.02 7.96
C CYS A 115 -8.95 -6.51 7.64
N PHE A 116 -7.87 -7.23 7.90
CA PHE A 116 -7.85 -8.67 7.70
C PHE A 116 -8.84 -9.36 8.64
N GLY A 117 -9.60 -10.34 8.12
CA GLY A 117 -10.57 -11.10 8.91
C GLY A 117 -11.80 -10.31 9.39
N GLY A 118 -11.99 -9.06 8.94
CA GLY A 118 -13.15 -8.24 9.34
C GLY A 118 -14.47 -8.60 8.65
N GLY A 119 -14.43 -9.46 7.63
CA GLY A 119 -15.62 -9.95 6.93
C GLY A 119 -16.25 -11.15 7.62
N ILE A 120 -17.59 -11.16 7.69
CA ILE A 120 -18.37 -12.34 8.07
C ILE A 120 -18.52 -13.17 6.79
N PHE A 121 -17.91 -14.36 6.73
CA PHE A 121 -18.13 -15.33 5.66
C PHE A 121 -19.17 -16.36 6.08
#